data_AF-A0A353WLE0-F1
#
_entry.id   AF-A0A353WLE0-F1
#
_cell.length_a   1.000
_cell.length_b   1.000
_cell.length_c   1.000
_cell.angle_alpha   90.00
_cell.angle_beta   90.00
_cell.angle_gamma   90.00
#
_symmetry.space_group_name_H-M   'P 1'
#
loop_
_entity.id
_entity.type
_entity.pdbx_description
1 polymer ?
#
loop_
_entity_poly.entity_id
_entity_poly.type
_entity_poly.pdbx_seq_one_letter_code
_entity_poly.pdbx_strand_id
1 'polypeptide(L)'
;MIAHGIISAGLFMIVGVIYLRTHTRTISELGGLGYVAPRIFYFSMIIVLASLGLPLLIGFAAETLVFYGAFLSNSFANTGFPISIQALTIIAAIGVILTAAYLLWMMQRVFFGTMFEKWKSVHDITPHEVVILVSLVLVITVFGLFPRGLTNIFTPTINSYISNIYVLK
;
A
#
# COMPACT_ATOMS: atom_id res chain seq x y z
N MET A 1 4.68 -8.95 2.09
CA MET A 1 4.26 -9.13 3.50
C MET A 1 4.61 -7.91 4.35
N ILE A 2 5.88 -7.56 4.56
CA ILE A 2 6.26 -6.39 5.39
C ILE A 2 5.68 -5.09 4.85
N ALA A 3 5.85 -4.81 3.54
CA ALA A 3 5.26 -3.64 2.90
C ALA A 3 3.76 -3.53 3.15
N HIS A 4 3.01 -4.61 2.88
CA HIS A 4 1.57 -4.68 3.14
C HIS A 4 1.23 -4.45 4.62
N GLY A 5 1.96 -5.07 5.56
CA GLY A 5 1.69 -4.89 7.00
C GLY A 5 1.81 -3.44 7.46
N ILE A 6 2.86 -2.73 7.03
CA ILE A 6 3.09 -1.32 7.37
C ILE A 6 2.04 -0.42 6.71
N ILE A 7 1.75 -0.63 5.42
CA ILE A 7 0.77 0.17 4.68
C ILE A 7 -0.64 -0.03 5.26
N SER A 8 -1.05 -1.29 5.47
CA SER A 8 -2.36 -1.63 6.04
C SER A 8 -2.53 -1.06 7.45
N ALA A 9 -1.50 -1.10 8.30
CA ALA A 9 -1.54 -0.46 9.61
C ALA A 9 -1.78 1.06 9.49
N GLY A 10 -1.13 1.72 8.53
CA GLY A 10 -1.36 3.13 8.23
C GLY A 10 -2.78 3.43 7.75
N LEU A 11 -3.30 2.63 6.80
CA LEU A 11 -4.65 2.78 6.27
C LEU A 11 -5.71 2.60 7.36
N PHE A 12 -5.58 1.55 8.20
CA PHE A 12 -6.52 1.33 9.30
C PHE A 12 -6.43 2.42 10.38
N MET A 13 -5.24 2.95 10.66
CA MET A 13 -5.07 4.09 11.54
C MET A 13 -5.84 5.30 11.01
N ILE A 14 -5.66 5.65 9.73
CA ILE A 14 -6.39 6.77 9.09
C ILE A 14 -7.91 6.56 9.17
N VAL A 15 -8.40 5.38 8.83
CA VAL A 15 -9.84 5.08 8.88
C VAL A 15 -10.36 5.20 10.31
N GLY A 16 -9.60 4.76 11.31
CA GLY A 16 -9.94 4.93 12.72
C GLY A 16 -10.00 6.40 13.14
N VAL A 17 -8.99 7.18 12.76
CA VAL A 17 -8.89 8.63 13.01
C VAL A 17 -10.09 9.36 12.40
N ILE A 18 -10.43 9.08 11.13
CA ILE A 18 -11.59 9.67 10.46
C ILE A 18 -12.88 9.27 11.20
N TYR A 19 -13.05 7.98 11.50
CA TYR A 19 -14.25 7.49 12.17
C TYR A 19 -14.46 8.10 13.56
N LEU A 20 -13.39 8.33 14.33
CA LEU A 20 -13.49 9.00 15.64
C LEU A 20 -14.00 10.44 15.56
N ARG A 21 -13.86 11.09 14.41
CA ARG A 21 -14.28 12.48 14.18
C ARG A 21 -15.63 12.59 13.50
N THR A 22 -15.91 11.65 12.60
CA THR A 22 -17.10 11.72 11.74
C THR A 22 -18.21 10.78 12.18
N HIS A 23 -17.90 9.76 12.99
CA HIS A 23 -18.77 8.66 13.42
C HIS A 23 -19.50 7.93 12.27
N THR A 24 -19.05 8.11 11.02
CA THR A 24 -19.61 7.47 9.84
C THR A 24 -18.51 6.81 9.02
N ARG A 25 -18.85 5.69 8.41
CA ARG A 25 -18.01 4.98 7.43
C ARG A 25 -18.59 5.08 6.02
N THR A 26 -19.70 5.78 5.87
CA THR A 26 -20.43 5.90 4.61
C THR A 26 -19.72 6.91 3.71
N ILE A 27 -19.04 6.44 2.67
CA ILE A 27 -18.24 7.30 1.76
C ILE A 27 -19.07 8.42 1.13
N SER A 28 -20.35 8.20 0.82
CA SER A 28 -21.22 9.24 0.25
C SER A 28 -21.54 10.38 1.22
N GLU A 29 -21.31 10.20 2.52
CA GLU A 29 -21.50 11.23 3.55
C GLU A 29 -20.19 11.96 3.89
N LEU A 30 -19.06 11.40 3.48
CA LEU A 30 -17.73 11.99 3.62
C LEU A 30 -17.47 12.86 2.39
N GLY A 31 -16.92 14.06 2.59
CA GLY A 31 -16.68 14.99 1.49
C GLY A 31 -16.03 16.29 1.97
N GLY A 32 -15.01 16.74 1.25
CA GLY A 32 -14.29 17.97 1.55
C GLY A 32 -13.49 17.94 2.86
N LEU A 33 -13.19 16.77 3.42
CA LEU A 33 -12.42 16.67 4.67
C LEU A 33 -11.00 17.24 4.56
N GLY A 34 -10.42 17.29 3.36
CA GLY A 34 -9.09 17.85 3.14
C GLY A 34 -8.99 19.34 3.47
N TYR A 35 -10.10 20.07 3.44
CA TYR A 35 -10.13 21.49 3.81
C TYR A 35 -10.08 21.71 5.33
N VAL A 36 -10.71 20.83 6.11
CA VAL A 36 -10.83 20.97 7.58
C VAL A 36 -9.70 20.26 8.30
N ALA A 37 -9.29 19.10 7.80
CA ALA A 37 -8.23 18.27 8.38
C ALA A 37 -7.13 17.98 7.35
N PRO A 38 -6.35 19.01 6.94
CA PRO A 38 -5.34 18.87 5.91
C PRO A 38 -4.24 17.88 6.28
N ARG A 39 -3.88 17.73 7.56
CA ARG A 39 -2.83 16.77 7.95
C ARG A 39 -3.32 15.33 7.79
N ILE A 40 -4.57 15.02 8.19
CA ILE A 40 -5.19 13.71 7.88
C ILE A 40 -5.07 13.45 6.38
N PHE A 41 -5.43 14.43 5.54
CA PHE A 41 -5.35 14.30 4.09
C PHE A 41 -3.92 13.99 3.60
N TYR A 42 -2.90 14.75 4.03
CA TYR A 42 -1.53 14.54 3.58
C TYR A 42 -0.98 13.15 3.95
N PHE A 43 -1.18 12.72 5.20
CA PHE A 43 -0.77 11.37 5.61
C PHE A 43 -1.54 10.28 4.85
N SER A 44 -2.84 10.49 4.65
CA SER A 44 -3.68 9.57 3.86
C SER A 44 -3.20 9.44 2.43
N MET A 45 -2.84 10.57 1.80
CA MET A 45 -2.33 10.59 0.45
C MET A 45 -1.04 9.78 0.32
N ILE A 46 -0.07 9.97 1.21
CA ILE A 46 1.20 9.23 1.15
C ILE A 46 0.98 7.72 1.34
N ILE A 47 0.16 7.33 2.32
CA ILE A 47 -0.08 5.91 2.63
C ILE A 47 -0.90 5.24 1.50
N VAL A 48 -1.88 5.93 0.94
CA VAL A 48 -2.65 5.45 -0.22
C VAL A 48 -1.76 5.31 -1.46
N LEU A 49 -0.89 6.30 -1.72
CA LEU A 49 0.09 6.23 -2.80
C LEU A 49 1.07 5.06 -2.63
N ALA A 50 1.45 4.74 -1.38
CA ALA A 50 2.25 3.56 -1.09
C ALA A 50 1.51 2.27 -1.43
N SER A 51 0.19 2.21 -1.15
CA SER A 51 -0.65 1.04 -1.41
C SER A 51 -0.93 0.76 -2.88
N LEU A 52 -0.93 1.79 -3.74
CA LEU A 52 -1.13 1.64 -5.19
C LEU A 52 0.17 1.48 -5.98
N GLY A 53 1.32 1.36 -5.28
CA GLY A 53 2.60 1.09 -5.91
C GLY A 53 3.27 2.32 -6.52
N LEU A 54 3.16 3.50 -5.90
CA LEU A 54 3.92 4.67 -6.38
C LEU A 54 5.44 4.42 -6.22
N PRO A 55 6.26 4.71 -7.24
CA PRO A 55 7.72 4.66 -7.12
C PRO A 55 8.21 5.46 -5.91
N LEU A 56 9.36 5.04 -5.36
CA LEU A 56 9.98 5.58 -4.14
C LEU A 56 9.32 5.17 -2.82
N LEU A 57 8.20 4.43 -2.84
CA LEU A 57 7.54 3.91 -1.65
C LEU A 57 7.69 2.39 -1.53
N ILE A 58 7.65 1.87 -0.31
CA ILE A 58 7.90 0.45 0.00
C ILE A 58 7.00 -0.52 -0.78
N GLY A 59 5.76 -0.11 -1.11
CA GLY A 59 4.81 -0.91 -1.88
C GLY A 59 5.33 -1.22 -3.29
N PHE A 60 5.79 -0.21 -4.01
CA PHE A 60 6.36 -0.37 -5.35
C PHE A 60 7.59 -1.27 -5.37
N ALA A 61 8.51 -1.09 -4.42
CA ALA A 61 9.69 -1.93 -4.31
C ALA A 61 9.30 -3.40 -4.12
N ALA A 62 8.36 -3.69 -3.23
CA ALA A 62 7.89 -5.06 -3.00
C ALA A 62 7.21 -5.67 -4.23
N GLU A 63 6.30 -4.94 -4.87
CA GLU A 63 5.55 -5.43 -6.04
C GLU A 63 6.47 -5.65 -7.24
N THR A 64 7.42 -4.75 -7.48
CA THR A 64 8.37 -4.88 -8.60
C THR A 64 9.23 -6.12 -8.47
N LEU A 65 9.71 -6.46 -7.26
CA LEU A 65 10.45 -7.71 -7.04
C LEU A 65 9.59 -8.95 -7.33
N VAL A 66 8.31 -8.92 -6.96
CA VAL A 66 7.38 -10.03 -7.23
C VAL A 66 7.13 -10.18 -8.74
N PHE A 67 6.80 -9.10 -9.44
CA PHE A 67 6.56 -9.14 -10.89
C PHE A 67 7.81 -9.55 -11.67
N TYR A 68 8.97 -8.97 -11.34
CA TYR A 68 10.23 -9.30 -12.00
C TYR A 68 10.64 -10.77 -11.75
N GLY A 69 10.55 -11.23 -10.50
CA GLY A 69 10.87 -12.61 -10.16
C GLY A 69 9.91 -13.63 -10.80
N ALA A 70 8.62 -13.32 -10.84
CA ALA A 70 7.62 -14.19 -11.47
C ALA A 70 7.80 -14.26 -13.00
N PHE A 71 8.06 -13.12 -13.65
CA PHE A 71 8.17 -13.05 -15.10
C PHE A 71 9.41 -13.78 -15.64
N LEU A 72 10.53 -13.74 -14.91
CA LEU A 72 11.77 -14.44 -15.28
C LEU A 72 11.80 -15.92 -14.88
N SER A 73 10.84 -16.38 -14.08
CA SER A 73 10.80 -17.75 -13.60
C SER A 73 10.41 -18.73 -14.72
N ASN A 74 11.09 -19.86 -14.80
CA ASN A 74 10.75 -20.98 -15.70
C ASN A 74 10.00 -22.11 -14.95
N SER A 75 9.54 -21.87 -13.72
CA SER A 75 9.09 -22.92 -12.81
C SER A 75 7.86 -23.71 -13.29
N PHE A 76 7.03 -23.13 -14.16
CA PHE A 76 5.83 -23.74 -14.72
C PHE A 76 6.02 -24.42 -16.08
N ALA A 77 7.22 -24.35 -16.68
CA ALA A 77 7.47 -24.86 -18.02
C ALA A 77 7.28 -26.39 -18.12
N ASN A 78 7.57 -27.14 -17.04
CA ASN A 78 7.59 -28.60 -17.04
C ASN A 78 6.48 -29.23 -16.18
N THR A 79 5.52 -28.45 -15.69
CA THR A 79 4.48 -28.94 -14.73
C THR A 79 3.19 -29.40 -15.40
N GLY A 80 3.09 -29.34 -16.73
CA GLY A 80 1.85 -29.67 -17.47
C GLY A 80 0.70 -28.69 -17.23
N PHE A 81 0.96 -27.55 -16.58
CA PHE A 81 -0.05 -26.55 -16.29
C PHE A 81 -0.36 -25.73 -17.56
N PRO A 82 -1.64 -25.48 -17.87
CA PRO A 82 -2.03 -24.94 -19.18
C PRO A 82 -1.66 -23.46 -19.40
N ILE A 83 -1.28 -22.73 -18.35
CA ILE A 83 -1.05 -21.29 -18.39
C ILE A 83 0.39 -21.00 -17.96
N SER A 84 1.12 -20.22 -18.74
CA SER A 84 2.48 -19.83 -18.38
C SER A 84 2.50 -18.87 -17.18
N ILE A 85 3.57 -18.90 -16.40
CA ILE A 85 3.74 -17.96 -15.26
C ILE A 85 3.75 -16.51 -15.74
N GLN A 86 4.25 -16.24 -16.94
CA GLN A 86 4.22 -14.90 -17.53
C GLN A 86 2.78 -14.42 -17.77
N ALA A 87 1.89 -15.30 -18.27
CA ALA A 87 0.49 -14.96 -18.46
C ALA A 87 -0.21 -14.67 -17.12
N LEU A 88 0.06 -15.48 -16.08
CA LEU A 88 -0.45 -15.21 -14.73
C LEU A 88 0.08 -13.88 -14.17
N THR A 89 1.34 -13.55 -14.45
CA THR A 89 1.98 -12.29 -14.04
C THR A 89 1.28 -11.08 -14.69
N ILE A 90 0.92 -11.17 -15.97
CA ILE A 90 0.16 -10.13 -16.69
C ILE A 90 -1.24 -9.97 -16.09
N ILE A 91 -1.94 -11.07 -15.80
CA ILE A 91 -3.25 -11.03 -15.15
C ILE A 91 -3.14 -10.38 -13.77
N ALA A 92 -2.11 -10.71 -13.00
CA ALA A 92 -1.87 -10.11 -11.68
C ALA A 92 -1.59 -8.60 -11.76
N ALA A 93 -0.96 -8.11 -12.84
CA ALA A 93 -0.72 -6.68 -13.04
C ALA A 93 -2.03 -5.86 -13.20
N ILE A 94 -3.12 -6.49 -13.66
CA ILE A 94 -4.46 -5.84 -13.69
C ILE A 94 -4.90 -5.47 -12.27
N GLY A 95 -4.52 -6.25 -11.26
CA GLY A 95 -4.81 -5.97 -9.86
C GLY A 95 -4.22 -4.63 -9.38
N VAL A 96 -3.08 -4.20 -9.93
CA VAL A 96 -2.47 -2.89 -9.62
C VAL A 96 -3.37 -1.76 -10.14
N ILE A 97 -3.88 -1.90 -11.37
CA ILE A 97 -4.78 -0.91 -11.99
C ILE A 97 -6.07 -0.79 -11.19
N LEU A 98 -6.68 -1.93 -10.82
CA LEU A 98 -7.89 -1.94 -9.99
C LEU A 98 -7.62 -1.29 -8.63
N THR A 99 -6.44 -1.56 -8.03
CA THR A 99 -6.04 -0.98 -6.75
C THR A 99 -5.92 0.53 -6.81
N ALA A 100 -5.24 1.06 -7.82
CA ALA A 100 -5.17 2.49 -8.05
C ALA A 100 -6.57 3.10 -8.26
N ALA A 101 -7.42 2.46 -9.07
CA ALA A 101 -8.74 2.97 -9.39
C ALA A 101 -9.63 3.13 -8.14
N TYR A 102 -9.77 2.09 -7.30
CA TYR A 102 -10.66 2.18 -6.15
C TYR A 102 -10.11 3.10 -5.04
N LEU A 103 -8.79 3.12 -4.83
CA LEU A 103 -8.16 3.96 -3.81
C LEU A 103 -8.22 5.45 -4.18
N LEU A 104 -7.94 5.80 -5.44
CA LEU A 104 -8.04 7.18 -5.90
C LEU A 104 -9.49 7.66 -5.92
N TRP A 105 -10.42 6.79 -6.30
CA TRP A 105 -11.86 7.07 -6.21
C TRP A 105 -12.30 7.36 -4.76
N MET A 106 -11.82 6.57 -3.80
CA MET A 106 -12.08 6.80 -2.38
C MET A 106 -11.46 8.12 -1.93
N MET A 107 -10.19 8.40 -2.27
CA MET A 107 -9.52 9.67 -1.92
C MET A 107 -10.30 10.87 -2.43
N GLN A 108 -10.76 10.82 -3.69
CA GLN A 108 -11.58 11.86 -4.30
C GLN A 108 -12.86 12.12 -3.49
N ARG A 109 -13.59 11.06 -3.12
CA ARG A 109 -14.86 11.19 -2.42
C ARG A 109 -14.70 11.68 -0.98
N VAL A 110 -13.69 11.20 -0.26
CA VAL A 110 -13.53 11.49 1.16
C VAL A 110 -12.93 12.89 1.39
N PHE A 111 -11.89 13.25 0.64
CA PHE A 111 -11.09 14.44 0.94
C PHE A 111 -11.39 15.63 0.04
N PHE A 112 -11.78 15.40 -1.22
CA PHE A 112 -12.06 16.46 -2.18
C PHE A 112 -13.56 16.76 -2.28
N GLY A 113 -13.93 17.72 -3.12
CA GLY A 113 -15.32 18.15 -3.33
C GLY A 113 -15.80 19.19 -2.34
N THR A 114 -17.11 19.41 -2.32
CA THR A 114 -17.76 20.38 -1.42
C THR A 114 -17.79 19.85 0.01
N MET A 115 -17.28 20.62 0.95
CA MET A 115 -17.34 20.31 2.38
C MET A 115 -18.79 20.44 2.89
N PHE A 116 -19.29 19.39 3.55
CA PHE A 116 -20.58 19.46 4.24
C PHE A 116 -20.48 20.32 5.51
N GLU A 117 -21.51 21.10 5.81
CA GLU A 117 -21.59 21.95 7.01
C GLU A 117 -21.33 21.17 8.31
N LYS A 118 -21.81 19.92 8.40
CA LYS A 118 -21.58 19.03 9.56
C LYS A 118 -20.11 18.71 9.84
N TRP A 119 -19.21 18.95 8.89
CA TRP A 119 -17.77 18.70 9.04
C TRP A 119 -16.95 19.92 9.45
N LYS A 120 -17.55 21.12 9.55
CA LYS A 120 -16.82 22.35 9.89
C LYS A 120 -16.14 22.31 11.27
N SER A 121 -16.69 21.54 12.21
CA SER A 121 -16.15 21.38 13.58
C SER A 121 -15.23 20.17 13.73
N VAL A 122 -14.92 19.45 12.64
CA VAL A 122 -13.97 18.33 12.69
C VAL A 122 -12.59 18.89 13.01
N HIS A 123 -11.92 18.27 13.97
CA HIS A 123 -10.56 18.63 14.32
C HIS A 123 -9.57 17.74 13.57
N ASP A 124 -8.42 18.29 13.22
CA ASP A 124 -7.34 17.56 12.58
C ASP A 124 -6.72 16.51 13.54
N ILE A 125 -5.64 15.84 13.12
CA ILE A 125 -4.90 14.90 13.97
C ILE A 125 -4.26 15.56 15.19
N THR A 126 -4.37 14.85 16.32
CA THR A 126 -3.71 15.14 17.58
C THR A 126 -2.20 14.83 17.49
N PRO A 127 -1.37 15.41 18.37
CA PRO A 127 0.07 15.13 18.38
C PRO A 127 0.43 13.65 18.49
N HIS A 128 -0.34 12.86 19.24
CA HIS A 128 -0.11 11.43 19.38
C HIS A 128 -0.36 10.67 18.06
N GLU A 129 -1.44 11.01 17.35
CA GLU A 129 -1.73 10.41 16.04
C GLU A 129 -0.66 10.81 15.00
N VAL A 130 -0.15 12.05 15.06
CA VAL A 130 0.97 12.51 14.20
C VAL A 130 2.20 11.64 14.40
N VAL A 131 2.63 11.38 15.64
CA VAL A 131 3.83 10.57 15.93
C VAL A 131 3.71 9.18 15.31
N ILE A 132 2.55 8.55 15.45
CA ILE A 132 2.28 7.22 14.89
C ILE A 132 2.32 7.28 13.35
N LEU A 133 1.60 8.21 12.73
CA LEU A 133 1.55 8.33 11.26
C LEU A 133 2.91 8.68 10.65
N VAL A 134 3.67 9.58 11.29
CA VAL A 134 5.04 9.92 10.88
C VAL A 134 5.94 8.70 10.94
N SER A 135 5.87 7.90 12.02
CA SER A 135 6.70 6.70 12.15
C SER A 135 6.42 5.69 11.01
N LEU A 136 5.15 5.50 10.64
CA LEU A 136 4.76 4.61 9.54
C LEU A 136 5.21 5.16 8.18
N VAL A 137 4.97 6.45 7.92
CA VAL A 137 5.40 7.10 6.67
C VAL A 137 6.93 7.08 6.52
N LEU A 138 7.67 7.25 7.61
CA LEU A 138 9.12 7.17 7.61
C LEU A 138 9.59 5.77 7.19
N VAL A 139 9.00 4.72 7.75
CA VAL A 139 9.30 3.33 7.33
C VAL A 139 8.94 3.10 5.87
N ILE A 140 7.78 3.56 5.42
CA ILE A 140 7.30 3.44 4.03
C ILE A 140 8.27 4.10 3.05
N THR A 141 8.77 5.28 3.38
CA THR A 141 9.64 6.07 2.49
C THR A 141 11.08 5.59 2.54
N VAL A 142 11.65 5.33 3.72
CA VAL A 142 13.04 4.87 3.87
C VAL A 142 13.26 3.55 3.14
N PHE A 143 12.38 2.55 3.33
CA PHE A 143 12.52 1.26 2.64
C PHE A 143 11.99 1.28 1.21
N GLY A 144 11.22 2.31 0.82
CA GLY A 144 10.90 2.57 -0.58
C GLY A 144 12.10 3.10 -1.38
N LEU A 145 12.88 4.01 -0.77
CA LEU A 145 14.11 4.55 -1.36
C LEU A 145 15.28 3.57 -1.28
N PHE A 146 15.38 2.82 -0.17
CA PHE A 146 16.50 1.92 0.11
C PHE A 146 16.03 0.49 0.44
N PRO A 147 15.40 -0.21 -0.53
CA PRO A 147 14.86 -1.56 -0.30
C PRO A 147 15.93 -2.58 0.08
N ARG A 148 17.19 -2.36 -0.33
CA ARG A 148 18.34 -3.22 -0.01
C ARG A 148 18.56 -3.40 1.49
N GLY A 149 18.24 -2.40 2.31
CA GLY A 149 18.36 -2.51 3.76
C GLY A 149 17.47 -3.63 4.33
N LEU A 150 16.31 -3.86 3.71
CA LEU A 150 15.39 -4.92 4.11
C LEU A 150 15.70 -6.24 3.39
N THR A 151 15.95 -6.22 2.08
CA THR A 151 16.12 -7.45 1.29
C THR A 151 17.38 -8.22 1.68
N ASN A 152 18.48 -7.52 2.01
CA ASN A 152 19.74 -8.16 2.37
C ASN A 152 19.64 -9.05 3.63
N ILE A 153 18.68 -8.76 4.51
CA ILE A 153 18.42 -9.57 5.71
C ILE A 153 17.86 -10.94 5.31
N PHE A 154 17.02 -10.99 4.27
CA PHE A 154 16.33 -12.22 3.87
C PHE A 154 17.05 -12.99 2.77
N THR A 155 17.86 -12.33 1.93
CA THR A 155 18.52 -12.94 0.77
C THR A 155 19.31 -14.23 1.12
N PRO A 156 20.12 -14.31 2.19
CA PRO A 156 20.86 -15.53 2.51
C PRO A 156 19.95 -16.73 2.79
N THR A 157 18.89 -16.51 3.58
CA THR A 157 17.91 -17.53 3.94
C THR A 157 17.09 -17.95 2.72
N ILE A 158 16.65 -17.00 1.90
CA ILE A 158 15.91 -17.26 0.67
C ILE A 158 16.76 -18.07 -0.31
N ASN A 159 18.03 -17.71 -0.51
CA ASN A 159 18.92 -18.43 -1.41
C ASN A 159 19.14 -19.88 -0.96
N SER A 160 19.31 -20.10 0.35
CA SER A 160 19.44 -21.45 0.93
C SER A 160 18.17 -22.29 0.73
N TYR A 161 17.00 -21.65 0.85
CA TYR A 161 15.71 -22.31 0.62
C TYR A 161 15.52 -22.68 -0.85
N ILE A 162 15.83 -21.75 -1.75
CA ILE A 162 15.75 -21.96 -3.20
C ILE A 162 16.70 -23.07 -3.64
N SER A 163 17.96 -23.08 -3.18
CA SER A 163 18.92 -24.14 -3.55
C SER A 163 18.44 -25.53 -3.12
N ASN A 164 17.85 -25.66 -1.92
CA ASN A 164 17.29 -26.93 -1.47
C ASN A 164 16.11 -27.41 -2.32
N ILE A 165 15.26 -26.49 -2.81
CA ILE A 165 14.16 -26.84 -3.72
C ILE A 165 14.70 -27.33 -5.07
N TYR A 166 15.74 -26.69 -5.61
CA TYR A 166 16.34 -27.11 -6.88
C TYR A 166 17.14 -28.41 -6.77
N VAL A 167 17.68 -28.75 -5.60
CA VAL A 167 18.36 -30.05 -5.37
C VAL A 167 17.34 -31.21 -5.31
N LEU A 168 16.07 -30.94 -4.98
CA LEU A 168 14.99 -31.94 -4.91
C LEU A 168 14.22 -32.12 -6.23
N LYS A 169 14.53 -31.34 -7.27
CA LYS A 169 13.97 -31.45 -8.63
C LYS A 169 15.00 -32.03 -9.59
#